data_AF-A0A644SMP4-F1
#
_entry.id   AF-A0A644SMP4-F1
#
_cell.length_a   1.000
_cell.length_b   1.000
_cell.length_c   1.000
_cell.angle_alpha   90.00
_cell.angle_beta   90.00
_cell.angle_gamma   90.00
#
_symmetry.space_group_name_H-M   'P 1'
#
loop_
_entity.id
_entity.type
_entity.pdbx_description
1 polymer ?
#
loop_
_entity_poly.entity_id
_entity_poly.type
_entity_poly.pdbx_seq_one_letter_code
_entity_poly.pdbx_strand_id
1 'polypeptide(L)'
;MKTIFKLIGFFVTSIGFFWSHLDLIRIYFSCKAKDDVFPEYFAAFPFVYKSQSLATSMANEYYLLGILLNSIITTTLFLFIDSILSNFLKSKVSILSKIYLVFKLIILSFSLFNIYISYTFIREDNFRFKSDFREQVKEFNADCKLKIKVL
;
A
#
# COMPACT_ATOMS: atom_id res chain seq x y z
N MET A 1 26.00 -0.67 1.04
CA MET A 1 24.88 -1.15 1.89
C MET A 1 24.69 -2.63 1.59
N LYS A 2 24.83 -3.53 2.58
CA LYS A 2 24.61 -4.98 2.35
C LYS A 2 23.21 -5.18 1.79
N THR A 3 23.02 -6.13 0.87
CA THR A 3 21.74 -6.40 0.17
C THR A 3 20.56 -6.54 1.12
N ILE A 4 20.79 -7.13 2.29
CA ILE A 4 19.80 -7.29 3.36
C ILE A 4 19.27 -5.93 3.86
N PHE A 5 20.13 -4.95 4.10
CA PHE A 5 19.69 -3.62 4.56
C PHE A 5 18.88 -2.90 3.48
N LYS A 6 19.22 -3.09 2.19
CA LYS A 6 18.42 -2.53 1.09
C LYS A 6 17.02 -3.13 1.06
N LEU A 7 16.93 -4.46 1.19
CA LEU A 7 15.66 -5.17 1.23
C LEU A 7 14.77 -4.68 2.38
N ILE A 8 15.33 -4.61 3.59
CA ILE A 8 14.61 -4.12 4.77
C ILE A 8 14.17 -2.67 4.56
N GLY A 9 15.07 -1.80 4.07
CA GLY A 9 14.76 -0.39 3.81
C GLY A 9 13.60 -0.23 2.83
N PHE A 10 13.64 -0.92 1.68
CA PHE A 10 12.55 -0.85 0.70
C PHE A 10 11.26 -1.47 1.19
N PHE A 11 11.31 -2.50 2.04
CA PHE A 11 10.13 -3.08 2.65
C PHE A 11 9.46 -2.10 3.63
N VAL A 12 10.25 -1.44 4.48
CA VAL A 12 9.75 -0.38 5.37
C VAL A 12 9.18 0.79 4.57
N THR A 13 9.87 1.22 3.51
CA THR A 13 9.37 2.25 2.59
C THR A 13 8.04 1.85 1.96
N SER A 14 7.90 0.60 1.53
CA SER A 14 6.68 0.08 0.93
C SER A 14 5.52 0.15 1.91
N ILE A 15 5.70 -0.33 3.15
CA ILE A 15 4.69 -0.23 4.20
C ILE A 15 4.33 1.24 4.46
N GLY A 16 5.32 2.12 4.62
CA GLY A 16 5.05 3.53 4.89
C GLY A 16 4.31 4.23 3.77
N PHE A 17 4.52 3.82 2.51
CA PHE A 17 3.74 4.32 1.38
C PHE A 17 2.27 3.90 1.45
N PHE A 18 1.98 2.64 1.81
CA PHE A 18 0.61 2.15 2.03
C PHE A 18 -0.16 2.95 3.08
N TRP A 19 0.56 3.38 4.12
CA TRP A 19 0.01 4.10 5.24
C TRP A 19 0.00 5.62 5.04
N SER A 20 0.63 6.13 3.98
CA SER A 20 0.78 7.56 3.78
C SER A 20 -0.54 8.30 3.46
N HIS A 21 -1.67 7.60 3.30
CA HIS A 21 -2.96 8.17 2.87
C HIS A 21 -2.89 9.07 1.63
N LEU A 22 -1.75 9.08 0.91
CA LEU A 22 -1.52 9.75 -0.35
C LEU A 22 -2.23 8.96 -1.45
N ASP A 23 -3.55 8.89 -1.37
CA ASP A 23 -4.44 8.27 -2.35
C ASP A 23 -4.55 9.18 -3.60
N LEU A 24 -3.42 9.58 -4.19
CA LEU A 24 -3.41 10.33 -5.47
C LEU A 24 -4.16 9.54 -6.56
N ILE A 25 -4.03 8.21 -6.51
CA ILE A 25 -4.79 7.27 -7.33
C ILE A 25 -5.44 6.28 -6.37
N ARG A 26 -6.76 6.38 -6.23
CA ARG A 26 -7.55 5.50 -5.38
C ARG A 26 -8.17 4.39 -6.22
N ILE A 27 -7.66 3.18 -6.07
CA ILE A 27 -8.17 1.99 -6.73
C ILE A 27 -9.02 1.22 -5.71
N TYR A 28 -10.28 0.98 -6.05
CA TYR A 28 -11.22 0.31 -5.16
C TYR A 28 -12.25 -0.52 -5.94
N PHE A 29 -12.74 -1.59 -5.32
CA PHE A 29 -13.85 -2.37 -5.80
C PHE A 29 -15.14 -1.80 -5.21
N SER A 30 -16.03 -1.35 -6.10
CA SER A 30 -17.37 -0.91 -5.75
C SER A 30 -18.32 -2.05 -6.08
N CYS A 31 -18.83 -2.70 -5.04
CA CYS A 31 -19.77 -3.82 -5.15
C CYS A 31 -21.19 -3.35 -4.90
N LYS A 32 -22.15 -3.90 -5.66
CA LYS A 32 -23.58 -3.68 -5.44
C LYS A 32 -24.29 -5.01 -5.31
N ALA A 33 -25.08 -5.16 -4.25
CA ALA A 33 -26.10 -6.19 -4.13
C ALA A 33 -27.47 -5.58 -4.49
N LYS A 34 -28.45 -6.40 -4.86
CA LYS A 34 -29.77 -5.90 -5.32
C LYS A 34 -30.51 -5.09 -4.25
N ASP A 35 -30.31 -5.41 -2.97
CA ASP A 35 -31.09 -4.84 -1.86
C ASP A 35 -30.21 -4.33 -0.70
N ASP A 36 -28.87 -4.31 -0.85
CA ASP A 36 -27.95 -3.96 0.24
C ASP A 36 -26.81 -3.02 -0.16
N VAL A 37 -26.39 -2.19 0.80
CA VAL A 37 -25.19 -1.36 0.69
C VAL A 37 -23.97 -2.22 0.98
N PHE A 38 -23.08 -2.37 0.01
CA PHE A 38 -21.84 -3.14 0.14
C PHE A 38 -20.65 -2.22 0.45
N PRO A 39 -19.67 -2.65 1.26
CA PRO A 39 -18.52 -1.83 1.59
C PRO A 39 -17.61 -1.65 0.36
N GLU A 40 -16.92 -0.51 0.31
CA GLU A 40 -15.86 -0.30 -0.67
C GLU A 40 -14.58 -1.00 -0.21
N TYR A 41 -13.98 -1.81 -1.10
CA TYR A 41 -12.72 -2.50 -0.84
C TYR A 41 -11.59 -1.82 -1.58
N PHE A 42 -10.64 -1.26 -0.85
CA PHE A 42 -9.46 -0.60 -1.39
C PHE A 42 -8.36 -1.61 -1.69
N ALA A 43 -7.77 -1.48 -2.87
CA ALA A 43 -6.68 -2.31 -3.34
C ALA A 43 -5.65 -1.41 -4.03
N ALA A 44 -4.37 -1.45 -3.65
CA ALA A 44 -3.36 -0.67 -4.38
C ALA A 44 -2.82 -1.49 -5.56
N PHE A 45 -2.46 -2.76 -5.35
CA PHE A 45 -2.07 -3.73 -6.38
C PHE A 45 -2.10 -5.19 -5.86
N PRO A 46 -2.50 -6.19 -6.65
CA PRO A 46 -3.89 -6.63 -6.85
C PRO A 46 -4.66 -7.08 -5.58
N PHE A 47 -4.09 -6.98 -4.37
CA PHE A 47 -4.72 -7.50 -3.15
C PHE A 47 -5.45 -6.41 -2.37
N VAL A 48 -6.66 -6.74 -1.90
CA VAL A 48 -7.45 -5.89 -1.01
C VAL A 48 -6.73 -5.77 0.33
N TYR A 49 -6.45 -4.53 0.75
CA TYR A 49 -5.73 -4.25 1.99
C TYR A 49 -6.58 -3.48 3.00
N LYS A 50 -7.70 -2.91 2.56
CA LYS A 50 -8.59 -2.11 3.39
C LYS A 50 -10.03 -2.21 2.90
N SER A 51 -11.00 -2.19 3.81
CA SER A 51 -12.41 -1.96 3.49
C SER A 51 -13.05 -1.00 4.48
N GLN A 52 -14.16 -0.38 4.07
CA GLN A 52 -15.03 0.34 5.00
C GLN A 52 -15.81 -0.66 5.87
N SER A 53 -15.94 -0.38 7.16
CA SER A 53 -16.83 -1.13 8.04
C SER A 53 -18.29 -0.81 7.71
N LEU A 54 -19.13 -1.84 7.57
CA LEU A 54 -20.57 -1.68 7.42
C LEU A 54 -21.25 -1.22 8.73
N ALA A 55 -20.67 -1.59 9.88
CA ALA A 55 -21.26 -1.37 11.20
C ALA A 55 -21.00 0.05 11.74
N THR A 56 -19.93 0.70 11.30
CA THR A 56 -19.50 2.01 11.79
C THR A 56 -18.98 2.85 10.62
N SER A 57 -19.67 3.95 10.30
CA SER A 57 -19.44 4.77 9.10
C SER A 57 -18.06 5.47 9.04
N MET A 58 -17.20 5.30 10.05
CA MET A 58 -15.85 5.87 10.10
C MET A 58 -14.73 4.86 10.34
N ALA A 59 -15.03 3.60 10.70
CA ALA A 59 -13.98 2.62 10.98
C ALA A 59 -13.57 1.89 9.70
N ASN A 60 -12.28 1.63 9.56
CA ASN A 60 -11.76 0.80 8.48
C ASN A 60 -11.35 -0.56 9.02
N GLU A 61 -11.55 -1.58 8.19
CA GLU A 61 -10.92 -2.89 8.41
C GLU A 61 -9.67 -2.98 7.55
N TYR A 62 -8.52 -3.21 8.19
CA TYR A 62 -7.25 -3.42 7.49
C TYR A 62 -6.91 -4.90 7.43
N TYR A 63 -6.50 -5.36 6.26
CA TYR A 63 -6.18 -6.77 6.01
C TYR A 63 -4.67 -6.99 5.97
N LEU A 64 -4.13 -7.65 6.98
CA LEU A 64 -2.69 -7.87 7.16
C LEU A 64 -2.05 -8.59 5.96
N LEU A 65 -2.68 -9.66 5.46
CA LEU A 65 -2.20 -10.36 4.26
C LEU A 65 -2.19 -9.46 3.02
N GLY A 66 -3.21 -8.61 2.89
CA GLY A 66 -3.30 -7.64 1.82
C GLY A 66 -2.12 -6.68 1.86
N ILE A 67 -1.87 -6.06 3.01
CA ILE A 67 -0.74 -5.14 3.23
C ILE A 67 0.59 -5.83 2.96
N LEU A 68 0.77 -7.05 3.47
CA LEU A 68 2.03 -7.79 3.34
C LEU A 68 2.33 -8.17 1.89
N LEU A 69 1.35 -8.73 1.17
CA LEU A 69 1.52 -9.11 -0.25
C LEU A 69 1.76 -7.90 -1.13
N ASN A 70 0.97 -6.85 -0.94
CA ASN A 70 1.17 -5.58 -1.60
C ASN A 70 2.59 -5.03 -1.35
N SER A 71 3.06 -5.06 -0.09
CA SER A 71 4.40 -4.60 0.29
C SER A 71 5.51 -5.41 -0.34
N ILE A 72 5.35 -6.73 -0.51
CA ILE A 72 6.31 -7.58 -1.22
C ILE A 72 6.41 -7.18 -2.70
N ILE A 73 5.27 -6.96 -3.35
CA ILE A 73 5.21 -6.57 -4.77
C ILE A 73 5.88 -5.20 -4.97
N THR A 74 5.53 -4.21 -4.16
CA THR A 74 6.13 -2.87 -4.26
C THR A 74 7.61 -2.87 -3.88
N THR A 75 8.04 -3.67 -2.90
CA THR A 75 9.47 -3.85 -2.58
C THR A 75 10.23 -4.40 -3.77
N THR A 76 9.67 -5.41 -4.45
CA THR A 76 10.27 -6.01 -5.65
C THR A 76 10.39 -4.96 -6.76
N LEU A 77 9.37 -4.13 -6.95
CA LEU A 77 9.37 -3.03 -7.91
C LEU A 77 10.42 -1.96 -7.56
N PHE A 78 10.56 -1.58 -6.29
CA PHE A 78 11.61 -0.65 -5.85
C PHE A 78 13.01 -1.21 -6.04
N LEU A 79 13.22 -2.51 -5.78
CA LEU A 79 14.50 -3.16 -6.05
C LEU A 79 14.83 -3.18 -7.56
N PHE A 80 13.83 -3.42 -8.40
CA PHE A 80 14.00 -3.38 -9.85
C PHE A 80 14.39 -1.97 -10.33
N ILE A 81 13.68 -0.94 -9.87
CA ILE A 81 13.99 0.47 -10.16
C ILE A 81 15.38 0.85 -9.62
N ASP A 82 15.73 0.43 -8.40
CA ASP A 82 17.06 0.66 -7.81
C ASP A 82 18.17 0.05 -8.66
N SER A 83 17.94 -1.15 -9.20
CA SER A 83 18.90 -1.83 -10.05
C SER A 83 19.15 -1.06 -11.35
N ILE A 84 18.08 -0.62 -12.02
CA ILE A 84 18.16 0.17 -13.25
C ILE A 84 18.88 1.51 -12.98
N LEU A 85 18.43 2.26 -11.98
CA LEU A 85 19.00 3.57 -11.64
C LEU A 85 20.45 3.45 -11.20
N SER A 86 20.79 2.46 -10.37
CA SER A 86 22.17 2.24 -9.91
C SER A 86 23.10 1.91 -11.08
N ASN A 87 22.65 1.11 -12.05
CA ASN A 87 23.44 0.79 -13.23
C ASN A 87 23.61 2.01 -14.16
N PHE A 88 22.55 2.81 -14.34
CA PHE A 88 22.63 4.04 -15.13
C PHE A 88 23.55 5.10 -14.48
N LEU A 89 23.49 5.25 -13.15
CA LEU A 89 24.25 6.26 -12.41
C LEU A 89 25.73 5.89 -12.25
N LYS A 90 26.10 4.59 -12.24
CA LYS A 90 27.51 4.15 -12.24
C LYS A 90 28.31 4.67 -13.44
N SER A 91 27.64 4.92 -14.56
CA SER A 91 28.25 5.44 -15.78
C SER A 91 28.50 6.96 -15.75
N LYS A 92 27.98 7.69 -14.75
CA LYS A 92 27.98 9.16 -14.72
C LYS A 92 28.62 9.74 -13.44
N VAL A 93 28.82 11.05 -13.46
CA VAL A 93 29.48 11.90 -12.43
C VAL A 93 29.11 11.52 -10.99
N SER A 94 30.13 11.40 -10.12
CA SER A 94 30.04 11.04 -8.69
C SER A 94 28.99 11.80 -7.87
N ILE A 95 28.70 13.06 -8.24
CA ILE A 95 27.72 13.93 -7.57
C ILE A 95 26.29 13.37 -7.67
N LEU A 96 25.90 12.87 -8.85
CA LEU A 96 24.56 12.30 -9.08
C LEU A 96 24.30 11.08 -8.19
N SER A 97 25.31 10.24 -7.97
CA SER A 97 25.20 9.10 -7.05
C SER A 97 24.98 9.53 -5.60
N LYS A 98 25.56 10.66 -5.17
CA LYS A 98 25.34 11.21 -3.82
C LYS A 98 23.93 11.74 -3.65
N ILE A 99 23.43 12.51 -4.64
CA ILE A 99 22.05 13.03 -4.65
C ILE A 99 21.04 11.88 -4.56
N TYR A 100 21.26 10.81 -5.33
CA TYR A 100 20.40 9.63 -5.29
C TYR A 100 20.36 8.94 -3.92
N LEU A 101 21.50 8.87 -3.22
CA LEU A 101 21.57 8.33 -1.86
C LEU A 101 20.79 9.19 -0.87
N VAL A 102 20.94 10.52 -0.95
CA VAL A 102 20.18 11.46 -0.10
C VAL A 102 18.69 11.33 -0.35
N PHE A 103 18.27 11.24 -1.62
CA PHE A 103 16.87 11.04 -1.99
C PHE A 103 16.26 9.77 -1.37
N LYS A 104 17.00 8.64 -1.38
CA LYS A 104 16.55 7.41 -0.71
C LYS A 104 16.34 7.60 0.79
N LEU A 105 17.27 8.30 1.45
CA LEU A 105 17.16 8.56 2.88
C LEU A 105 15.94 9.43 3.19
N ILE A 106 15.67 10.45 2.37
CA ILE A 106 14.47 11.29 2.52
C ILE A 106 13.19 10.45 2.38
N ILE A 107 13.10 9.60 1.36
CA ILE A 107 11.94 8.70 1.18
C ILE A 107 11.77 7.76 2.37
N LEU A 108 12.86 7.18 2.86
CA LEU A 108 12.81 6.27 4.01
C LEU A 108 12.33 6.99 5.27
N SER A 109 12.85 8.19 5.54
CA SER A 109 12.41 9.01 6.67
C SER A 109 10.95 9.43 6.55
N PHE A 110 10.51 9.83 5.36
CA PHE A 110 9.10 10.15 5.09
C PHE A 110 8.19 8.93 5.32
N SER A 111 8.65 7.73 4.91
CA SER A 111 7.91 6.49 5.12
C SER A 111 7.79 6.14 6.60
N LEU A 112 8.88 6.25 7.36
CA LEU A 112 8.88 6.04 8.81
C LEU A 112 7.96 7.04 9.52
N PHE A 113 7.98 8.31 9.10
CA PHE A 113 7.07 9.32 9.63
C PHE A 113 5.61 8.97 9.34
N ASN A 114 5.29 8.52 8.12
CA ASN A 114 3.94 8.08 7.80
C ASN A 114 3.49 6.92 8.67
N ILE A 115 4.33 5.89 8.86
CA ILE A 115 4.03 4.75 9.76
C ILE A 115 3.77 5.23 11.19
N TYR A 116 4.58 6.18 11.68
CA TYR A 116 4.43 6.73 13.03
C TYR A 116 3.09 7.47 13.21
N ILE A 117 2.79 8.40 12.30
CA ILE A 117 1.52 9.16 12.30
C ILE A 117 0.35 8.19 12.28
N SER A 118 0.36 7.32 11.30
CA SER A 118 -0.57 6.23 11.12
C SER A 118 -0.83 5.40 12.37
N TYR A 119 0.23 4.87 13.01
CA TYR A 119 0.10 4.14 14.27
C TYR A 119 -0.59 4.96 15.37
N THR A 120 -0.36 6.27 15.39
CA THR A 120 -0.96 7.18 16.37
C THR A 120 -2.46 7.42 16.11
N PHE A 121 -2.91 7.40 14.86
CA PHE A 121 -4.30 7.67 14.47
C PHE A 121 -5.19 6.41 14.30
N ILE A 122 -4.60 5.21 14.20
CA ILE A 122 -5.31 3.94 13.98
C ILE A 122 -6.05 3.37 15.22
N ARG A 123 -6.16 4.15 16.30
CA ARG A 123 -6.65 3.67 17.60
C ARG A 123 -8.08 3.10 17.60
N GLU A 124 -8.88 3.35 16.55
CA GLU A 124 -10.25 2.84 16.36
C GLU A 124 -10.40 1.88 15.17
N ASP A 125 -9.31 1.55 14.47
CA ASP A 125 -9.37 0.68 13.30
C ASP A 125 -9.20 -0.81 13.66
N ASN A 126 -9.89 -1.68 12.94
CA ASN A 126 -9.86 -3.12 13.17
C ASN A 126 -8.86 -3.81 12.22
N PHE A 127 -8.01 -4.67 12.77
CA PHE A 127 -7.10 -5.49 11.98
C PHE A 127 -7.65 -6.91 11.81
N ARG A 128 -7.83 -7.33 10.57
CA ARG A 128 -8.15 -8.71 10.20
C ARG A 128 -6.97 -9.35 9.48
N PHE A 129 -6.80 -10.65 9.65
CA PHE A 129 -5.69 -11.36 9.02
C PHE A 129 -5.85 -11.46 7.50
N LYS A 130 -7.03 -11.87 7.03
CA LYS A 130 -7.37 -12.08 5.61
C LYS A 130 -8.58 -11.22 5.24
N SER A 131 -8.65 -10.84 3.96
CA SER A 131 -9.85 -10.24 3.38
C SER A 131 -10.92 -11.29 3.08
N ASP A 132 -12.13 -11.04 3.57
CA ASP A 132 -13.32 -11.85 3.30
C ASP A 132 -13.99 -11.45 1.96
N PHE A 133 -13.37 -10.55 1.18
CA PHE A 133 -13.91 -10.00 -0.07
C PHE A 133 -14.49 -11.07 -1.00
N ARG A 134 -13.72 -12.13 -1.32
CA ARG A 134 -14.20 -13.19 -2.23
C ARG A 134 -15.36 -13.99 -1.65
N GLU A 135 -15.38 -14.18 -0.33
CA GLU A 135 -16.42 -14.92 0.36
C GLU A 135 -17.71 -14.10 0.37
N GLN A 136 -17.63 -12.81 0.71
CA GLN A 136 -18.75 -11.88 0.71
C GLN A 136 -19.32 -11.65 -0.70
N VAL A 137 -18.47 -11.48 -1.72
CA VAL A 137 -18.95 -11.33 -3.11
C VAL A 137 -19.73 -12.55 -3.58
N LYS A 138 -19.30 -13.76 -3.18
CA LYS A 138 -19.97 -15.01 -3.52
C LYS A 138 -21.28 -15.21 -2.74
N GLU A 139 -21.26 -14.92 -1.44
CA GLU A 139 -22.41 -15.07 -0.54
C GLU A 139 -23.57 -14.16 -0.94
N PHE A 140 -23.27 -12.90 -1.22
CA PHE A 140 -24.28 -11.90 -1.58
C PHE A 140 -24.55 -11.79 -3.08
N ASN A 141 -23.92 -12.63 -3.90
CA ASN A 141 -23.97 -12.60 -5.35
C ASN A 141 -23.79 -11.16 -5.90
N ALA A 142 -22.81 -10.45 -5.33
CA ALA A 142 -22.60 -9.03 -5.56
C ALA A 142 -21.92 -8.78 -6.91
N ASP A 143 -22.39 -7.77 -7.65
CA ASP A 143 -21.72 -7.31 -8.87
C ASP A 143 -20.66 -6.27 -8.48
N CYS A 144 -19.38 -6.60 -8.67
CA CYS A 144 -18.25 -5.76 -8.30
C CYS A 144 -17.54 -5.21 -9.52
N LYS A 145 -17.37 -3.88 -9.53
CA LYS A 145 -16.63 -3.18 -10.58
C LYS A 145 -15.40 -2.50 -9.99
N LEU A 146 -14.25 -2.73 -10.62
CA LEU A 146 -13.02 -1.99 -10.32
C LEU A 146 -13.21 -0.54 -10.74
N LYS A 147 -12.96 0.38 -9.81
CA LYS A 147 -12.97 1.82 -10.07
C LYS A 147 -11.61 2.40 -9.73
N ILE A 148 -11.19 3.33 -10.57
CA ILE A 148 -9.99 4.14 -10.38
C ILE A 148 -10.45 5.57 -10.26
N LYS A 149 -10.18 6.19 -9.11
CA LYS A 149 -10.46 7.61 -8.88
C LYS A 149 -9.12 8.33 -8.73
N VAL A 150 -8.84 9.24 -9.65
CA VAL A 150 -7.73 10.19 -9.52
C VAL A 150 -8.29 11.39 -8.77
N LEU A 151 -7.62 11.80 -7.69
CA LEU A 151 -8.05 12.93 -6.86
C LEU A 151 -7.40 14.23 -7.32
#